data_AF-A0A210Q9Q8-F1
#
_entry.id   AF-A0A210Q9Q8-F1
#
_cell.length_a   1.000
_cell.length_b   1.000
_cell.length_c   1.000
_cell.angle_alpha   90.00
_cell.angle_beta   90.00
_cell.angle_gamma   90.00
#
_symmetry.space_group_name_H-M   'P 1'
#
loop_
_entity.id
_entity.type
_entity.pdbx_description
1 polymer ?
#
loop_
_entity_poly.entity_id
_entity_poly.type
_entity_poly.pdbx_seq_one_letter_code
_entity_poly.pdbx_strand_id
1 'polypeptide(L)'
;MDDSRHRCVSKKIENERFNDEDNPTDTSYEQMHVEDSVGKIFGHFKSRLELDDSLEEQPVLNRQSHIAFLLKGLKALSLSYECLDASRPWLCYWILHSLELLEEPLPEDTVSNVAQFLGKCQCQGGGFSGGPGQDAHLAPTYAAVNALCILGTEEAYSIIDRQKLYTFLMKMRTQEGALKMHEGGEVDIR
;
A
#
# COMPACT_ATOMS: atom_id res chain seq x y z
N MET A 1 31.82 -24.91 4.42
CA MET A 1 31.19 -23.76 3.75
C MET A 1 29.83 -23.58 4.41
N ASP A 2 29.43 -22.35 4.69
CA ASP A 2 28.14 -22.09 5.36
C ASP A 2 27.02 -22.39 4.37
N ASP A 3 26.29 -23.46 4.61
CA ASP A 3 25.36 -24.11 3.68
C ASP A 3 23.90 -23.77 4.00
N SER A 4 23.67 -22.69 4.76
CA SER A 4 22.32 -22.29 5.13
C SER A 4 21.56 -21.81 3.90
N ARG A 5 20.46 -22.50 3.59
CA ARG A 5 19.55 -22.14 2.49
C ARG A 5 18.98 -20.71 2.59
N HIS A 6 18.82 -20.20 3.81
CA HIS A 6 18.29 -18.86 4.07
C HIS A 6 19.40 -17.91 4.52
N ARG A 7 19.59 -16.79 3.79
CA ARG A 7 20.59 -15.77 4.11
C ARG A 7 20.47 -15.25 5.55
N CYS A 8 19.24 -15.07 6.03
CA CYS A 8 18.98 -14.53 7.37
C CYS A 8 19.37 -15.45 8.53
N VAL A 9 19.59 -16.75 8.30
CA VAL A 9 20.06 -17.69 9.34
C VAL A 9 21.49 -18.16 9.10
N SER A 10 22.15 -17.64 8.07
CA SER A 10 23.56 -17.84 7.78
C SER A 10 24.43 -17.35 8.93
N LYS A 11 25.52 -18.05 9.21
CA LYS A 11 26.55 -17.59 10.15
C LYS A 11 27.19 -16.27 9.72
N LYS A 12 27.07 -15.91 8.44
CA LYS A 12 27.60 -14.66 7.89
C LYS A 12 26.69 -13.46 8.14
N ILE A 13 25.44 -13.65 8.55
CA ILE A 13 24.49 -12.53 8.73
C ILE A 13 24.99 -11.51 9.76
N GLU A 14 25.71 -11.97 10.78
CA GLU A 14 26.31 -11.10 11.81
C GLU A 14 27.39 -10.17 11.23
N ASN A 15 28.04 -10.54 10.13
CA ASN A 15 29.02 -9.69 9.46
C ASN A 15 28.36 -8.58 8.63
N GLU A 16 27.04 -8.65 8.41
CA GLU A 16 26.28 -7.66 7.64
C GLU A 16 25.63 -6.59 8.55
N ARG A 17 25.86 -6.67 9.86
CA ARG A 17 25.35 -5.69 10.81
C ARG A 17 25.98 -4.32 10.62
N PHE A 18 25.22 -3.29 10.94
CA PHE A 18 25.70 -1.92 10.90
C PHE A 18 26.87 -1.72 11.86
N ASN A 19 27.92 -1.09 11.37
CA ASN A 19 29.07 -0.65 12.14
C ASN A 19 29.08 0.89 12.11
N ASP A 20 28.95 1.51 13.28
CA ASP A 20 28.96 2.97 13.40
C ASP A 20 30.38 3.57 13.41
N GLU A 21 31.40 2.73 13.26
CA GLU A 21 32.82 3.11 13.20
C GLU A 21 33.26 3.96 14.41
N ASP A 22 32.72 3.62 15.60
CA ASP A 22 32.92 4.36 16.85
C ASP A 22 32.45 5.84 16.78
N ASN A 23 31.55 6.16 15.84
CA ASN A 23 30.97 7.50 15.67
C ASN A 23 29.44 7.46 15.82
N PRO A 24 28.92 7.27 17.05
CA PRO A 24 27.50 7.09 17.27
C PRO A 24 26.73 8.40 17.03
N THR A 25 25.56 8.25 16.41
CA THR A 25 24.59 9.31 16.12
C THR A 25 23.18 8.77 16.34
N ASP A 26 22.17 9.64 16.37
CA ASP A 26 20.77 9.20 16.44
C ASP A 26 20.43 8.18 15.33
N THR A 27 20.98 8.37 14.13
CA THR A 27 20.83 7.41 13.01
C THR A 27 21.41 6.04 13.33
N SER A 28 22.60 5.97 13.95
CA SER A 28 23.21 4.68 14.29
C SER A 28 22.43 3.96 15.39
N TYR A 29 21.96 4.70 16.40
CA TYR A 29 21.16 4.12 17.47
C TYR A 29 19.86 3.50 16.94
N GLU A 30 19.13 4.22 16.07
CA GLU A 30 17.90 3.70 15.48
C GLU A 30 18.17 2.50 14.56
N GLN A 31 19.22 2.56 13.72
CA GLN A 31 19.60 1.44 12.86
C GLN A 31 19.91 0.18 13.67
N MET A 32 20.74 0.31 14.72
CA MET A 32 21.12 -0.81 15.58
C MET A 32 19.91 -1.37 16.35
N HIS A 33 19.00 -0.49 16.81
CA HIS A 33 17.77 -0.92 17.48
C HIS A 33 16.85 -1.76 16.56
N VAL A 34 16.73 -1.36 15.29
CA VAL A 34 15.98 -2.11 14.28
C VAL A 34 16.67 -3.45 14.01
N GLU A 35 18.00 -3.46 13.83
CA GLU A 35 18.76 -4.71 13.62
C GLU A 35 18.59 -5.69 14.77
N ASP A 36 18.61 -5.22 16.02
CA ASP A 36 18.38 -6.07 17.19
C ASP A 36 16.97 -6.65 17.23
N SER A 37 15.97 -5.87 16.81
CA SER A 37 14.58 -6.32 16.76
C SER A 37 14.37 -7.36 15.65
N VAL A 38 14.95 -7.13 14.46
CA VAL A 38 14.90 -8.08 13.33
C VAL A 38 15.72 -9.33 13.62
N GLY A 39 16.89 -9.20 14.27
CA GLY A 39 17.74 -10.31 14.67
C GLY A 39 17.03 -11.31 15.57
N LYS A 40 16.15 -10.85 16.47
CA LYS A 40 15.28 -11.73 17.29
C LYS A 40 14.32 -12.55 16.42
N ILE A 41 13.78 -11.96 15.35
CA ILE A 41 12.88 -12.65 14.41
C ILE A 41 13.65 -13.74 13.64
N PHE A 42 14.86 -13.42 13.16
CA PHE A 42 15.74 -14.39 12.51
C PHE A 42 16.14 -15.53 13.46
N GLY A 43 16.48 -15.21 14.70
CA GLY A 43 16.77 -16.20 15.74
C GLY A 43 15.59 -17.14 15.99
N HIS A 44 14.37 -16.61 16.13
CA HIS A 44 13.16 -17.42 16.28
C HIS A 44 12.92 -18.33 15.07
N PHE A 45 13.10 -17.82 13.85
CA PHE A 45 12.98 -18.61 12.63
C PHE A 45 14.02 -19.74 12.58
N LYS A 46 15.29 -19.44 12.91
CA LYS A 46 16.36 -20.42 13.01
C LYS A 46 16.06 -21.51 14.03
N SER A 47 15.64 -21.15 15.24
CA SER A 47 15.28 -22.13 16.28
C SER A 47 14.14 -23.04 15.84
N ARG A 48 13.17 -22.53 15.07
CA ARG A 48 12.11 -23.38 14.50
C ARG A 48 12.64 -24.38 13.48
N LEU A 49 13.53 -23.96 12.58
CA LEU A 49 14.17 -24.86 11.61
C LEU A 49 15.01 -25.96 12.29
N GLU A 50 15.64 -25.66 13.41
CA GLU A 50 16.47 -26.62 14.17
C GLU A 50 15.64 -27.64 14.97
N LEU A 51 14.37 -27.35 15.27
CA LEU A 51 13.52 -28.18 16.14
C LEU A 51 12.63 -29.18 15.38
N ASP A 52 12.38 -28.96 14.09
CA ASP A 52 11.44 -29.77 13.32
C ASP A 52 11.92 -29.92 11.86
N ASP A 53 12.60 -31.04 11.59
CA ASP A 53 13.09 -31.44 10.27
C ASP A 53 11.96 -31.62 9.22
N SER A 54 10.69 -31.61 9.65
CA SER A 54 9.52 -31.72 8.76
C SER A 54 8.88 -30.38 8.39
N LEU A 55 9.29 -29.28 9.02
CA LEU A 55 8.80 -27.95 8.63
C LEU A 55 9.28 -27.64 7.20
N GLU A 56 8.38 -27.05 6.41
CA GLU A 56 8.81 -26.38 5.19
C GLU A 56 9.90 -25.40 5.58
N GLU A 57 11.08 -25.55 4.97
CA GLU A 57 12.24 -24.71 5.27
C GLU A 57 11.96 -23.21 5.03
N GLN A 58 10.84 -22.86 4.38
CA GLN A 58 10.49 -21.50 3.98
C GLN A 58 9.39 -20.87 4.87
N PRO A 59 9.46 -19.55 5.14
CA PRO A 59 8.37 -18.82 5.75
C PRO A 59 7.09 -18.93 4.91
N VAL A 60 5.98 -19.31 5.55
CA VAL A 60 4.68 -19.46 4.88
C VAL A 60 3.88 -18.16 4.96
N LEU A 61 3.41 -17.66 3.82
CA LEU A 61 2.47 -16.55 3.76
C LEU A 61 1.08 -17.00 4.24
N ASN A 62 0.58 -16.41 5.32
CA ASN A 62 -0.75 -16.73 5.86
C ASN A 62 -1.87 -16.02 5.08
N ARG A 63 -2.09 -16.49 3.83
CA ARG A 63 -3.02 -15.90 2.86
C ARG A 63 -4.42 -15.70 3.44
N GLN A 64 -4.97 -16.71 4.10
CA GLN A 64 -6.35 -16.67 4.60
C GLN A 64 -6.57 -15.61 5.68
N SER A 65 -5.57 -15.41 6.56
CA SER A 65 -5.67 -14.37 7.57
C SER A 65 -5.58 -12.96 6.96
N HIS A 66 -4.75 -12.79 5.93
CA HIS A 66 -4.68 -11.52 5.19
C HIS A 66 -5.98 -11.24 4.42
N ILE A 67 -6.53 -12.23 3.71
CA ILE A 67 -7.81 -12.11 3.00
C ILE A 67 -8.93 -11.71 3.96
N ALA A 68 -9.05 -12.39 5.11
CA ALA A 68 -10.07 -12.07 6.11
C ALA A 68 -9.94 -10.63 6.64
N PHE A 69 -8.71 -10.17 6.89
CA PHE A 69 -8.44 -8.79 7.30
C PHE A 69 -8.86 -7.77 6.23
N LEU A 70 -8.47 -8.02 4.97
CA LEU A 70 -8.73 -7.16 3.82
C LEU A 70 -10.23 -7.04 3.53
N LEU A 71 -10.95 -8.16 3.48
CA LEU A 71 -12.40 -8.19 3.23
C LEU A 71 -13.19 -7.49 4.34
N LYS A 72 -12.72 -7.56 5.59
CA LYS A 72 -13.30 -6.80 6.70
C LYS A 72 -13.07 -5.30 6.50
N GLY A 73 -11.83 -4.90 6.21
CA GLY A 73 -11.45 -3.49 6.01
C GLY A 73 -12.14 -2.83 4.81
N LEU A 74 -12.48 -3.60 3.77
CA LEU A 74 -13.19 -3.08 2.60
C LEU A 74 -14.61 -2.63 2.93
N LYS A 75 -15.23 -3.23 3.96
CA LYS A 75 -16.63 -2.97 4.34
C LYS A 75 -16.74 -1.89 5.41
N ALA A 76 -15.91 -1.95 6.45
CA ALA A 76 -15.96 -1.03 7.57
C ALA A 76 -14.60 -0.89 8.26
N LEU A 77 -14.32 0.31 8.74
CA LEU A 77 -13.09 0.65 9.45
C LEU A 77 -13.43 1.23 10.83
N SER A 78 -12.55 1.01 11.80
CA SER A 78 -12.65 1.62 13.13
C SER A 78 -12.31 3.11 13.11
N LEU A 79 -12.66 3.83 14.18
CA LEU A 79 -12.34 5.26 14.35
C LEU A 79 -10.84 5.58 14.26
N SER A 80 -9.97 4.59 14.46
CA SER A 80 -8.52 4.75 14.25
C SER A 80 -8.14 5.14 12.82
N TYR A 81 -9.04 4.99 11.84
CA TYR A 81 -8.85 5.38 10.44
C TYR A 81 -9.35 6.79 10.12
N GLU A 82 -9.82 7.57 11.10
CA GLU A 82 -10.25 8.96 10.88
C GLU A 82 -9.15 9.83 10.24
N CYS A 83 -7.87 9.57 10.56
CA CYS A 83 -6.74 10.26 9.92
C CYS A 83 -6.61 9.97 8.41
N LEU A 84 -7.32 8.97 7.89
CA LEU A 84 -7.36 8.57 6.49
C LEU A 84 -8.71 8.89 5.82
N ASP A 85 -9.57 9.71 6.43
CA ASP A 85 -10.85 10.10 5.82
C ASP A 85 -10.66 10.88 4.50
N ALA A 86 -9.55 11.60 4.35
CA ALA A 86 -9.13 12.22 3.09
C ALA A 86 -8.30 11.28 2.17
N SER A 87 -8.34 9.97 2.43
CA SER A 87 -7.57 8.96 1.70
C SER A 87 -8.39 7.67 1.49
N ARG A 88 -9.71 7.78 1.35
CA ARG A 88 -10.57 6.60 1.17
C ARG A 88 -10.37 5.90 -0.18
N PRO A 89 -10.10 6.59 -1.31
CA PRO A 89 -9.65 5.89 -2.51
C PRO A 89 -8.32 5.13 -2.35
N TRP A 90 -7.41 5.61 -1.50
CA TRP A 90 -6.20 4.84 -1.14
C TRP A 90 -6.54 3.55 -0.42
N LEU A 91 -7.47 3.60 0.55
CA LEU A 91 -7.94 2.40 1.23
C LEU A 91 -8.57 1.40 0.25
N CYS A 92 -9.37 1.86 -0.71
CA CYS A 92 -9.88 1.00 -1.78
C CYS A 92 -8.73 0.39 -2.59
N TYR A 93 -7.80 1.19 -3.10
CA TYR A 93 -6.68 0.70 -3.90
C TYR A 93 -5.79 -0.30 -3.14
N TRP A 94 -5.34 0.03 -1.93
CA TRP A 94 -4.48 -0.85 -1.14
C TRP A 94 -5.14 -2.19 -0.85
N ILE A 95 -6.43 -2.18 -0.51
CA ILE A 95 -7.17 -3.40 -0.20
C ILE A 95 -7.41 -4.23 -1.46
N LEU A 96 -7.90 -3.62 -2.54
CA LEU A 96 -8.18 -4.31 -3.81
C LEU A 96 -6.91 -4.89 -4.41
N HIS A 97 -5.82 -4.12 -4.44
CA HIS A 97 -4.55 -4.60 -4.99
C HIS A 97 -3.95 -5.72 -4.13
N SER A 98 -4.09 -5.65 -2.81
CA SER A 98 -3.65 -6.75 -1.93
C SER A 98 -4.46 -8.03 -2.18
N LEU A 99 -5.77 -7.92 -2.42
CA LEU A 99 -6.62 -9.07 -2.77
C LEU A 99 -6.27 -9.63 -4.16
N GLU A 100 -5.99 -8.77 -5.14
CA GLU A 100 -5.52 -9.15 -6.48
C GLU A 100 -4.20 -9.93 -6.41
N LEU A 101 -3.21 -9.47 -5.65
CA LEU A 101 -1.95 -10.19 -5.43
C LEU A 101 -2.14 -11.53 -4.69
N LEU A 102 -3.21 -11.64 -3.91
CA LEU A 102 -3.63 -12.87 -3.24
C LEU A 102 -4.60 -13.71 -4.09
N GLU A 103 -4.82 -13.33 -5.35
CA GLU A 103 -5.70 -14.02 -6.30
C GLU A 103 -7.11 -14.29 -5.72
N GLU A 104 -7.58 -13.39 -4.84
CA GLU A 104 -8.87 -13.54 -4.17
C GLU A 104 -9.95 -12.78 -4.96
N PRO A 105 -10.90 -13.49 -5.61
CA PRO A 105 -11.96 -12.84 -6.37
C PRO A 105 -12.95 -12.13 -5.44
N LEU A 106 -13.50 -11.02 -5.91
CA LEU A 106 -14.57 -10.31 -5.22
C LEU A 106 -15.95 -10.66 -5.80
N PRO A 107 -17.00 -10.74 -4.97
CA PRO A 107 -18.37 -10.84 -5.46
C PRO A 107 -18.73 -9.62 -6.35
N GLU A 108 -19.52 -9.84 -7.40
CA GLU A 108 -19.95 -8.79 -8.34
C GLU A 108 -20.60 -7.59 -7.64
N ASP A 109 -21.46 -7.83 -6.64
CA ASP A 109 -22.06 -6.76 -5.84
C ASP A 109 -21.01 -5.93 -5.11
N THR A 110 -19.93 -6.55 -4.63
CA THR A 110 -18.83 -5.83 -3.95
C THR A 110 -18.05 -4.98 -4.95
N VAL A 111 -17.78 -5.52 -6.13
CA VAL A 111 -17.14 -4.81 -7.24
C VAL A 111 -17.95 -3.55 -7.61
N SER A 112 -19.24 -3.71 -7.86
CA SER A 112 -20.14 -2.60 -8.21
C SER A 112 -20.22 -1.55 -7.09
N ASN A 113 -20.36 -1.98 -5.82
CA ASN A 113 -20.41 -1.07 -4.68
C ASN A 113 -19.14 -0.21 -4.54
N VAL A 114 -17.95 -0.80 -4.75
CA VAL A 114 -16.69 -0.05 -4.69
C VAL A 114 -16.57 0.92 -5.87
N ALA A 115 -16.92 0.49 -7.09
CA ALA A 115 -16.95 1.37 -8.27
C ALA A 115 -17.86 2.59 -8.05
N GLN A 116 -19.08 2.36 -7.56
CA GLN A 116 -20.02 3.43 -7.26
C GLN A 116 -19.55 4.35 -6.12
N PHE A 117 -18.88 3.80 -5.10
CA PHE A 117 -18.27 4.62 -4.05
C PHE A 117 -17.18 5.54 -4.61
N LEU A 118 -16.28 5.02 -5.46
CA LEU A 118 -15.27 5.84 -6.12
C LEU A 118 -15.90 6.88 -7.05
N GLY A 119 -17.01 6.54 -7.72
CA GLY A 119 -17.81 7.49 -8.48
C GLY A 119 -18.33 8.67 -7.66
N LYS A 120 -18.70 8.45 -6.39
CA LYS A 120 -19.07 9.52 -5.45
C LYS A 120 -17.89 10.39 -5.00
N CYS A 121 -16.65 9.89 -5.15
CA CYS A 121 -15.44 10.65 -4.84
C CYS A 121 -14.95 11.48 -6.04
N GLN A 122 -15.51 11.28 -7.24
CA GLN A 122 -15.14 12.03 -8.43
C GLN A 122 -15.70 13.46 -8.38
N CYS A 123 -14.87 14.45 -8.66
CA CYS A 123 -15.24 15.86 -8.56
C CYS A 123 -15.82 16.39 -9.88
N GLN A 124 -16.70 17.38 -9.78
CA GLN A 124 -17.33 18.02 -10.96
C GLN A 124 -16.30 18.67 -11.91
N GLY A 125 -15.16 19.12 -11.37
CA GLY A 125 -14.05 19.69 -12.16
C GLY A 125 -13.08 18.66 -12.75
N GLY A 126 -13.32 17.36 -12.51
CA GLY A 126 -12.38 16.28 -12.84
C GLY A 126 -11.48 15.89 -11.68
N GLY A 127 -10.84 14.73 -11.81
CA GLY A 127 -10.10 14.10 -10.71
C GLY A 127 -11.01 13.48 -9.65
N PHE A 128 -10.39 12.79 -8.70
CA PHE A 128 -11.04 12.23 -7.53
C PHE A 128 -10.50 12.90 -6.27
N SER A 129 -11.33 12.89 -5.24
CA SER A 129 -11.08 13.45 -3.92
C SER A 129 -10.84 12.36 -2.89
N GLY A 130 -10.38 12.75 -1.69
CA GLY A 130 -10.15 11.83 -0.58
C GLY A 130 -11.38 11.12 -0.04
N GLY A 131 -12.57 11.65 -0.32
CA GLY A 131 -13.88 11.11 0.05
C GLY A 131 -15.00 12.00 -0.52
N PRO A 132 -16.26 11.54 -0.55
CA PRO A 132 -17.35 12.29 -1.17
C PRO A 132 -17.50 13.70 -0.61
N GLY A 133 -17.51 14.70 -1.50
CA GLY A 133 -17.65 16.11 -1.14
C GLY A 133 -16.35 16.84 -0.80
N GLN A 134 -15.19 16.16 -0.87
CA GLN A 134 -13.88 16.80 -0.72
C GLN A 134 -13.36 17.33 -2.08
N ASP A 135 -12.24 18.07 -2.03
CA ASP A 135 -11.59 18.63 -3.22
C ASP A 135 -10.80 17.58 -4.00
N ALA A 136 -10.71 17.78 -5.32
CA ALA A 136 -9.93 16.91 -6.20
C ALA A 136 -8.44 17.00 -5.90
N HIS A 137 -7.77 15.84 -5.86
CA HIS A 137 -6.35 15.74 -5.54
C HIS A 137 -5.71 14.59 -6.33
N LEU A 138 -4.47 14.76 -6.80
CA LEU A 138 -3.76 13.79 -7.64
C LEU A 138 -3.55 12.45 -6.94
N ALA A 139 -3.18 12.44 -5.65
CA ALA A 139 -3.03 11.21 -4.88
C ALA A 139 -4.30 10.30 -4.84
N PRO A 140 -5.48 10.74 -4.38
CA PRO A 140 -6.69 9.92 -4.47
C PRO A 140 -7.18 9.71 -5.90
N THR A 141 -6.83 10.59 -6.85
CA THR A 141 -7.06 10.35 -8.29
C THR A 141 -6.29 9.12 -8.79
N TYR A 142 -5.00 9.03 -8.49
CA TYR A 142 -4.16 7.86 -8.79
C TYR A 142 -4.76 6.59 -8.19
N ALA A 143 -5.10 6.63 -6.90
CA ALA A 143 -5.64 5.48 -6.20
C ALA A 143 -7.01 5.04 -6.77
N ALA A 144 -7.91 6.00 -7.03
CA ALA A 144 -9.22 5.71 -7.60
C ALA A 144 -9.12 5.08 -9.00
N VAL A 145 -8.28 5.62 -9.89
CA VAL A 145 -8.09 5.08 -11.24
C VAL A 145 -7.56 3.65 -11.17
N ASN A 146 -6.52 3.41 -10.36
CA ASN A 146 -5.97 2.06 -10.21
C ASN A 146 -6.98 1.08 -9.60
N ALA A 147 -7.73 1.51 -8.59
CA ALA A 147 -8.79 0.70 -8.01
C ALA A 147 -9.86 0.31 -9.05
N LEU A 148 -10.33 1.26 -9.86
CA LEU A 148 -11.28 0.98 -10.94
C LEU A 148 -10.69 0.04 -12.01
N CYS A 149 -9.39 0.16 -12.31
CA CYS A 149 -8.69 -0.76 -13.21
C CYS A 149 -8.59 -2.18 -12.65
N ILE A 150 -8.31 -2.34 -11.36
CA ILE A 150 -8.28 -3.65 -10.68
C ILE A 150 -9.67 -4.30 -10.67
N LEU A 151 -10.73 -3.50 -10.47
CA LEU A 151 -12.11 -4.00 -10.57
C LEU A 151 -12.41 -4.54 -11.98
N GLY A 152 -11.86 -3.92 -13.02
CA GLY A 152 -11.75 -4.52 -14.34
C GLY A 152 -13.05 -4.68 -15.13
N THR A 153 -14.14 -4.03 -14.70
CA THR A 153 -15.46 -4.11 -15.35
C THR A 153 -15.78 -2.87 -16.19
N GLU A 154 -16.65 -3.02 -17.19
CA GLU A 154 -17.17 -1.88 -17.97
C GLU A 154 -17.85 -0.83 -17.08
N GLU A 155 -18.55 -1.25 -16.02
CA GLU A 155 -19.10 -0.33 -15.02
C GLU A 155 -17.99 0.50 -14.38
N ALA A 156 -16.93 -0.15 -13.87
CA ALA A 156 -15.82 0.55 -13.22
C ALA A 156 -15.10 1.52 -14.17
N TYR A 157 -14.85 1.10 -15.41
CA TYR A 157 -14.23 1.98 -16.42
C TYR A 157 -15.11 3.18 -16.76
N SER A 158 -16.43 2.99 -16.85
CA SER A 158 -17.39 4.05 -17.17
C SER A 158 -17.50 5.13 -16.09
N ILE A 159 -17.05 4.86 -14.86
CA ILE A 159 -16.99 5.86 -13.80
C ILE A 159 -16.08 7.03 -14.18
N ILE A 160 -14.96 6.79 -14.89
CA ILE A 160 -13.95 7.82 -15.13
C ILE A 160 -14.40 8.80 -16.21
N ASP A 161 -14.69 10.05 -15.84
CA ASP A 161 -14.89 11.15 -16.78
C ASP A 161 -13.54 11.62 -17.32
N ARG A 162 -13.07 10.95 -18.37
CA ARG A 162 -11.74 11.17 -18.97
C ARG A 162 -11.52 12.61 -19.44
N GLN A 163 -12.56 13.27 -19.93
CA GLN A 163 -12.44 14.65 -20.44
C GLN A 163 -12.21 15.64 -19.30
N LYS A 164 -12.94 15.47 -18.19
CA LYS A 164 -12.73 16.30 -17.01
C LYS A 164 -11.44 15.95 -16.31
N LEU A 165 -11.07 14.66 -16.22
CA LEU A 165 -9.78 14.25 -15.67
C LEU A 165 -8.61 14.92 -16.42
N TYR A 166 -8.63 14.93 -17.75
CA TYR A 166 -7.64 15.66 -18.54
C TYR A 166 -7.62 17.16 -18.21
N THR A 167 -8.80 17.78 -18.09
CA THR A 167 -8.92 19.19 -17.72
C THR A 167 -8.32 19.48 -16.35
N PHE A 168 -8.57 18.61 -15.36
CA PHE A 168 -7.98 18.69 -14.03
C PHE A 168 -6.45 18.58 -14.07
N LEU A 169 -5.90 17.59 -14.77
CA LEU A 169 -4.44 17.43 -14.94
C LEU A 169 -3.80 18.68 -15.55
N MET A 170 -4.42 19.23 -16.60
CA MET A 170 -3.93 20.46 -17.23
C MET A 170 -4.02 21.68 -16.31
N LYS A 171 -5.02 21.75 -15.43
CA LYS A 171 -5.11 22.79 -14.39
C LYS A 171 -4.01 22.67 -13.33
N MET A 172 -3.57 21.44 -13.04
CA MET A 172 -2.52 21.18 -12.06
C MET A 172 -1.13 21.46 -12.61
N ARG A 173 -0.95 21.41 -13.94
CA ARG A 173 0.32 21.72 -14.59
C ARG A 173 0.81 23.14 -14.30
N THR A 174 2.07 23.23 -13.89
CA THR A 174 2.81 24.48 -13.65
C THR A 174 3.48 24.99 -14.93
N GLN A 175 4.00 26.21 -14.92
CA GLN A 175 4.71 26.77 -16.09
C GLN A 175 6.01 26.01 -16.39
N GLU A 176 6.63 25.50 -15.33
CA GLU A 176 7.90 24.76 -15.34
C GLU A 176 7.74 23.31 -15.78
N GLY A 177 6.49 22.81 -15.88
CA GLY A 177 6.18 21.46 -16.36
C GLY A 177 5.90 20.43 -15.27
N ALA A 178 6.09 20.77 -13.98
CA ALA A 178 5.63 19.95 -12.86
C ALA A 178 4.10 19.99 -12.69
N LEU A 179 3.54 19.16 -11.83
CA LEU A 179 2.13 19.20 -11.45
C LEU A 179 1.98 19.52 -9.96
N LYS A 180 1.00 20.35 -9.62
CA LYS A 180 0.53 20.51 -8.23
C LYS A 180 -0.34 19.33 -7.84
N MET A 181 -0.27 18.92 -6.58
CA MET A 181 -1.10 17.82 -6.07
C MET A 181 -2.59 18.14 -6.08
N HIS A 182 -2.96 19.40 -5.87
CA HIS A 182 -4.32 19.91 -6.00
C HIS A 182 -4.30 21.44 -6.22
N GLU A 183 -5.47 22.07 -6.36
CA GLU A 183 -5.54 23.52 -6.48
C GLU A 183 -5.01 24.20 -5.21
N GLY A 184 -4.00 25.06 -5.37
CA GLY A 184 -3.31 25.71 -4.24
C GLY A 184 -2.37 24.79 -3.45
N GLY A 185 -2.24 23.53 -3.86
CA GLY A 185 -1.40 22.53 -3.18
C GLY A 185 0.09 22.62 -3.52
N GLU A 186 0.83 21.72 -2.90
CA GLU A 186 2.25 21.51 -3.06
C GLU A 186 2.64 20.92 -4.43
N VAL A 187 3.93 21.00 -4.75
CA VAL A 187 4.54 20.46 -5.96
C VAL A 187 5.75 19.63 -5.57
N ASP A 188 5.76 18.36 -5.96
CA ASP A 188 6.92 17.47 -5.88
C ASP A 188 6.78 16.35 -6.94
N ILE A 189 7.51 15.24 -6.78
CA ILE A 189 7.62 14.18 -7.79
C ILE A 189 6.50 13.12 -7.74
N ARG A 190 5.60 13.18 -6.75
CA ARG A 190 4.51 12.21 -6.56
C ARG A 190 3.47 12.23 -7.69
#